data_AF-A0A847GS03-F1
#
_entry.id   AF-A0A847GS03-F1
#
_cell.length_a   1.000
_cell.length_b   1.000
_cell.length_c   1.000
_cell.angle_alpha   90.00
_cell.angle_beta   90.00
_cell.angle_gamma   90.00
#
_symmetry.space_group_name_H-M   'P 1'
#
loop_
_entity.id
_entity.type
_entity.pdbx_description
1 polymer ?
#
loop_
_entity_poly.entity_id
_entity_poly.type
_entity_poly.pdbx_seq_one_letter_code
_entity_poly.pdbx_strand_id
1 'polypeptide(L)'
;MAERAINKLTAAAAKDLLCRNDPHFRKLTGPQKLRLIVAFAKRGTVVYGQAFDLIYCDPSLDLNDESAIEEAHGEIRLYEVKSSNRTLKPGFASYFFSFSTAELLVAQSLGDNYRFAFVNIHSGEFLDLSLREVFGRARAIYPSWSIMF
;
A
#
# COMPACT_ATOMS: atom_id res chain seq x y z
N MET A 1 -8.38 -21.80 -6.17
CA MET A 1 -9.45 -20.79 -5.98
C MET A 1 -9.63 -20.37 -4.51
N ALA A 2 -9.63 -21.31 -3.55
CA ALA A 2 -9.75 -21.00 -2.12
C ALA A 2 -8.65 -20.07 -1.57
N GLU A 3 -7.38 -20.32 -1.90
CA GLU A 3 -6.25 -19.52 -1.41
C GLU A 3 -6.32 -18.04 -1.83
N ARG A 4 -6.73 -17.77 -3.07
CA ARG A 4 -6.91 -16.40 -3.58
C ARG A 4 -8.06 -15.67 -2.88
N ALA A 5 -9.11 -16.40 -2.48
CA ALA A 5 -10.21 -15.85 -1.69
C ALA A 5 -9.76 -15.54 -0.25
N ILE A 6 -8.98 -16.42 0.37
CA ILE A 6 -8.39 -16.21 1.70
C ILE A 6 -7.46 -14.98 1.70
N ASN A 7 -6.63 -14.83 0.67
CA ASN A 7 -5.74 -13.66 0.55
C ASN A 7 -6.53 -12.36 0.41
N LYS A 8 -7.62 -12.34 -0.37
CA LYS A 8 -8.52 -11.17 -0.48
C LYS A 8 -9.18 -10.82 0.85
N LEU A 9 -9.67 -11.82 1.59
CA LEU A 9 -10.26 -11.62 2.92
C LEU A 9 -9.21 -11.07 3.91
N THR A 10 -7.99 -11.59 3.85
CA THR A 10 -6.88 -11.14 4.70
C THR A 10 -6.47 -9.70 4.40
N ALA A 11 -6.41 -9.31 3.11
CA ALA A 11 -6.14 -7.93 2.70
C ALA A 11 -7.26 -6.97 3.12
N ALA A 12 -8.52 -7.36 3.00
CA ALA A 12 -9.64 -6.56 3.49
C ALA A 12 -9.56 -6.33 5.00
N ALA A 13 -9.36 -7.40 5.79
CA ALA A 13 -9.23 -7.33 7.24
C ALA A 13 -8.04 -6.48 7.70
N ALA A 14 -6.91 -6.55 6.99
CA ALA A 14 -5.74 -5.70 7.27
C ALA A 14 -6.05 -4.21 7.08
N LYS A 15 -6.75 -3.86 5.99
CA LYS A 15 -7.20 -2.48 5.75
C LYS A 15 -8.16 -2.00 6.84
N ASP A 16 -9.11 -2.84 7.25
CA ASP A 16 -10.01 -2.52 8.36
C ASP A 16 -9.29 -2.37 9.69
N LEU A 17 -8.23 -3.14 9.95
CA LEU A 17 -7.42 -3.00 11.14
C LEU A 17 -6.67 -1.67 11.17
N LEU A 18 -6.04 -1.28 10.05
CA LEU A 18 -5.32 -0.01 9.95
C LEU A 18 -6.27 1.19 10.14
N CYS A 19 -7.38 1.24 9.40
CA CYS A 19 -8.35 2.33 9.50
C CYS A 19 -9.04 2.44 10.87
N ARG A 20 -9.21 1.31 11.59
CA ARG A 20 -9.75 1.34 12.96
C ARG A 20 -8.77 1.89 13.98
N ASN A 21 -7.47 1.67 13.77
CA ASN A 21 -6.43 2.05 14.72
C ASN A 21 -5.95 3.49 14.52
N ASP A 22 -6.00 4.02 13.29
CA ASP A 22 -5.59 5.39 12.99
C ASP A 22 -6.53 6.02 11.93
N PRO A 23 -7.22 7.13 12.26
CA PRO A 23 -8.16 7.79 11.35
C PRO A 23 -7.49 8.41 10.10
N HIS A 24 -6.17 8.57 10.08
CA HIS A 24 -5.44 9.06 8.91
C HIS A 24 -5.41 8.01 7.79
N PHE A 25 -5.49 6.72 8.12
CA PHE A 25 -5.65 5.67 7.12
C PHE A 25 -7.07 5.68 6.56
N ARG A 26 -7.19 5.94 5.26
CA ARG A 26 -8.50 6.05 4.59
C ARG A 26 -8.61 5.08 3.42
N LYS A 27 -9.73 4.35 3.40
CA LYS A 27 -10.19 3.60 2.23
C LYS A 27 -10.77 4.57 1.21
N LEU A 28 -10.54 4.28 -0.07
CA LEU A 28 -11.06 5.09 -1.17
C LEU A 28 -12.22 4.40 -1.87
N THR A 29 -13.18 5.20 -2.31
CA THR A 29 -14.11 4.80 -3.36
C THR A 29 -13.41 4.82 -4.72
N GLY A 30 -14.01 4.16 -5.73
CA GLY A 30 -13.50 4.19 -7.10
C GLY A 30 -13.28 5.61 -7.65
N PRO A 31 -14.26 6.52 -7.54
CA PRO A 31 -14.11 7.92 -7.96
C PRO A 31 -12.99 8.67 -7.23
N GLN A 32 -12.88 8.50 -5.91
CA GLN A 32 -11.80 9.14 -5.13
C GLN A 32 -10.42 8.64 -5.55
N LYS A 33 -10.28 7.33 -5.78
CA LYS A 33 -9.03 6.74 -6.27
C LYS A 33 -8.64 7.31 -7.64
N LEU A 34 -9.60 7.47 -8.54
CA LEU A 34 -9.35 8.06 -9.86
C LEU A 34 -8.89 9.53 -9.75
N ARG A 35 -9.56 10.35 -8.92
CA ARG A 35 -9.15 11.75 -8.69
C ARG A 35 -7.73 11.87 -8.17
N LEU A 36 -7.35 11.02 -7.20
CA LEU A 36 -5.99 10.97 -6.70
C LEU A 36 -4.99 10.62 -7.80
N ILE A 37 -5.24 9.58 -8.59
CA ILE A 37 -4.35 9.21 -9.70
C ILE A 37 -4.17 10.38 -10.68
N VAL A 38 -5.25 11.11 -11.01
CA VAL A 38 -5.18 12.30 -11.86
C VAL A 38 -4.37 13.43 -11.22
N ALA A 39 -4.60 13.72 -9.94
CA ALA A 39 -3.87 14.77 -9.22
C ALA A 39 -2.36 14.49 -9.16
N PHE A 40 -1.98 13.24 -8.87
CA PHE A 40 -0.58 12.81 -8.90
C PHE A 40 0.02 12.90 -10.31
N ALA A 41 -0.74 12.50 -11.34
CA ALA A 41 -0.28 12.58 -12.74
C ALA A 41 -0.07 14.02 -13.21
N LYS A 42 -0.92 14.98 -12.81
CA LYS A 42 -0.75 16.41 -13.10
C LYS A 42 0.54 17.00 -12.51
N ARG A 43 1.07 16.41 -11.43
CA ARG A 43 2.36 16.76 -10.82
C ARG A 43 3.55 16.01 -11.43
N GLY A 44 3.34 15.29 -12.53
CA GLY A 44 4.38 14.52 -13.21
C GLY A 44 4.62 13.13 -12.61
N THR A 45 3.79 12.69 -11.66
CA THR A 45 3.97 11.41 -10.99
C THR A 45 2.94 10.38 -11.45
N VAL A 46 3.41 9.38 -12.20
CA VAL A 46 2.52 8.33 -12.71
C VAL A 46 2.26 7.29 -11.62
N VAL A 47 0.99 7.15 -11.22
CA VAL A 47 0.52 6.05 -10.39
C VAL A 47 -0.08 4.97 -11.29
N TYR A 48 0.61 3.83 -11.39
CA TYR A 48 0.19 2.75 -12.28
C TYR A 48 -1.08 2.02 -11.76
N GLY A 49 -2.22 2.22 -12.40
CA GLY A 49 -3.41 1.38 -12.21
C GLY A 49 -3.93 1.28 -10.76
N GLN A 50 -4.15 0.05 -10.27
CA GLN A 50 -4.65 -0.26 -8.92
C GLN A 50 -3.56 -0.23 -7.82
N ALA A 51 -2.35 0.30 -8.09
CA ALA A 51 -1.11 0.09 -7.31
C ALA A 51 -1.08 0.58 -5.85
N PHE A 52 -2.20 0.96 -5.26
CA PHE A 52 -2.26 1.23 -3.83
C PHE A 52 -3.65 0.89 -3.27
N ASP A 53 -3.67 0.53 -2.01
CA ASP A 53 -4.80 0.00 -1.27
C ASP A 53 -5.48 1.05 -0.39
N LEU A 54 -4.67 1.94 0.20
CA LEU A 54 -5.07 2.97 1.16
C LEU A 54 -4.31 4.27 0.90
N ILE A 55 -4.79 5.35 1.49
CA ILE A 55 -3.98 6.56 1.69
C ILE A 55 -3.80 6.85 3.17
N TYR A 56 -2.77 7.62 3.47
CA TYR A 56 -2.56 8.28 4.75
C TYR A 56 -2.55 9.79 4.51
N CYS A 57 -3.52 10.50 5.10
CA CYS A 57 -3.64 11.95 4.97
C CYS A 57 -4.42 12.52 6.15
N ASP A 58 -4.54 13.86 6.19
CA ASP A 58 -5.44 14.52 7.13
C ASP A 58 -6.87 13.94 7.02
N PRO A 59 -7.48 13.48 8.13
CA PRO A 59 -8.84 12.94 8.13
C PRO A 59 -9.91 13.93 7.63
N SER A 60 -9.65 15.23 7.75
CA SER A 60 -10.54 16.31 7.32
C SER A 60 -10.43 16.65 5.83
N LEU A 61 -9.42 16.14 5.12
CA LEU A 61 -9.25 16.37 3.69
C LEU A 61 -10.46 15.86 2.89
N ASP A 62 -11.10 16.72 2.12
CA ASP A 62 -12.18 16.31 1.22
C ASP A 62 -11.61 15.66 -0.06
N LEU A 63 -11.74 14.34 -0.14
CA LEU A 63 -11.30 13.56 -1.30
C LEU A 63 -12.27 13.67 -2.49
N ASN A 64 -13.33 14.48 -2.37
CA ASN A 64 -14.22 14.79 -3.47
C ASN A 64 -13.94 16.13 -4.15
N ASP A 65 -13.14 16.99 -3.51
CA ASP A 65 -12.67 18.23 -4.08
C ASP A 65 -11.28 18.03 -4.70
N GLU A 66 -11.20 18.25 -6.01
CA GLU A 66 -9.96 18.12 -6.76
C GLU A 66 -8.92 19.15 -6.34
N SER A 67 -9.34 20.38 -6.02
CA SER A 67 -8.43 21.46 -5.61
C SER A 67 -7.80 21.12 -4.26
N ALA A 68 -8.60 20.62 -3.31
CA ALA A 68 -8.12 20.20 -2.00
C ALA A 68 -7.08 19.07 -2.11
N ILE A 69 -7.31 18.09 -2.99
CA ILE A 69 -6.34 17.00 -3.24
C ILE A 69 -5.04 17.56 -3.85
N GLU A 70 -5.13 18.49 -4.79
CA GLU A 70 -3.97 19.09 -5.46
C GLU A 70 -3.10 19.94 -4.53
N GLU A 71 -3.72 20.62 -3.57
CA GLU A 71 -3.05 21.38 -2.51
C GLU A 71 -2.38 20.45 -1.50
N ALA A 72 -3.07 19.39 -1.08
CA ALA A 72 -2.57 18.42 -0.10
C ALA A 72 -1.65 17.33 -0.69
N HIS A 73 -1.38 17.34 -2.00
CA HIS A 73 -0.67 16.25 -2.70
C HIS A 73 0.66 15.85 -2.02
N GLY A 74 1.43 16.80 -1.50
CA GLY A 74 2.70 16.54 -0.82
C GLY A 74 2.55 15.83 0.53
N GLU A 75 1.37 15.91 1.14
CA GLU A 75 1.06 15.37 2.48
C GLU A 75 0.33 14.02 2.39
N ILE A 76 -0.22 13.69 1.23
CA ILE A 76 -0.89 12.42 0.96
C ILE A 76 0.16 11.34 0.67
N ARG A 77 0.19 10.30 1.51
CA ARG A 77 0.98 9.10 1.25
C ARG A 77 0.09 7.99 0.73
N LEU A 78 0.53 7.31 -0.32
CA LEU A 78 -0.13 6.12 -0.86
C LEU A 78 0.44 4.88 -0.17
N TYR A 79 -0.43 3.92 0.15
CA TYR A 79 -0.06 2.68 0.82
C TYR A 79 -0.50 1.46 0.04
N GLU A 80 0.43 0.54 -0.20
CA GLU A 80 0.15 -0.84 -0.59
C GLU A 80 0.13 -1.74 0.63
N VAL A 81 -0.93 -2.54 0.81
CA VAL A 81 -1.09 -3.39 2.00
C VAL A 81 -0.66 -4.81 1.69
N LYS A 82 0.36 -5.28 2.40
CA LYS A 82 0.84 -6.66 2.36
C LYS A 82 0.45 -7.35 3.66
N SER A 83 -0.36 -8.40 3.59
CA SER A 83 -0.94 -9.00 4.79
C SER A 83 -0.70 -10.49 4.94
N SER A 84 -0.75 -10.96 6.18
CA SER A 84 -0.72 -12.37 6.55
C SER A 84 -1.65 -12.63 7.73
N ASN A 85 -2.22 -13.83 7.78
CA ASN A 85 -2.98 -14.36 8.92
C ASN A 85 -2.25 -15.50 9.64
N ARG A 86 -1.00 -15.78 9.26
CA ARG A 86 -0.18 -16.85 9.83
C ARG A 86 0.45 -16.39 11.15
N THR A 87 0.73 -17.34 12.03
CA THR A 87 1.61 -17.09 13.18
C THR A 87 3.04 -16.91 12.68
N LEU A 88 3.54 -15.68 12.75
CA LEU A 88 4.87 -15.31 12.25
C LEU A 88 5.76 -14.86 13.41
N LYS A 89 7.08 -14.92 13.19
CA LYS A 89 8.05 -14.33 14.11
C LYS A 89 7.96 -12.79 14.06
N PRO A 90 8.36 -12.08 15.14
CA PRO A 90 8.40 -10.63 15.16
C PRO A 90 9.16 -10.05 13.96
N GLY A 91 8.67 -8.93 13.45
CA GLY A 91 9.19 -8.26 12.26
C GLY A 91 9.00 -9.07 10.97
N PHE A 92 8.04 -10.01 10.96
CA PHE A 92 7.79 -10.91 9.83
C PHE A 92 9.00 -11.75 9.41
N ALA A 93 9.89 -12.08 10.36
CA ALA A 93 11.13 -12.79 10.04
C ALA A 93 10.85 -14.16 9.38
N SER A 94 11.62 -14.47 8.34
CA SER A 94 11.49 -15.70 7.52
C SER A 94 10.18 -15.82 6.72
N TYR A 95 9.42 -14.75 6.57
CA TYR A 95 8.23 -14.71 5.71
C TYR A 95 8.47 -13.84 4.48
N PHE A 96 7.98 -14.29 3.32
CA PHE A 96 8.08 -13.55 2.06
C PHE A 96 6.77 -12.83 1.76
N PHE A 97 6.89 -11.55 1.46
CA PHE A 97 5.83 -10.77 0.81
C PHE A 97 6.16 -10.61 -0.67
N SER A 98 5.14 -10.76 -1.51
CA SER A 98 5.28 -10.57 -2.95
C SER A 98 5.03 -9.12 -3.32
N PHE A 99 5.88 -8.60 -4.20
CA PHE A 99 5.72 -7.28 -4.82
C PHE A 99 5.43 -7.46 -6.30
N SER A 100 4.49 -6.68 -6.83
CA SER A 100 4.36 -6.54 -8.27
C SER A 100 5.32 -5.47 -8.79
N THR A 101 5.67 -5.57 -10.06
CA THR A 101 6.56 -4.58 -10.70
C THR A 101 5.91 -3.21 -10.78
N ALA A 102 4.59 -3.15 -10.93
CA ALA A 102 3.86 -1.89 -10.85
C ALA A 102 4.06 -1.23 -9.47
N GLU A 103 3.95 -1.98 -8.37
CA GLU A 103 4.21 -1.46 -7.01
C GLU A 103 5.64 -0.95 -6.86
N LEU A 104 6.63 -1.71 -7.34
CA LEU A 104 8.04 -1.30 -7.25
C LEU A 104 8.30 0.00 -8.05
N LEU A 105 7.74 0.12 -9.26
CA LEU A 105 7.90 1.31 -10.10
C LEU A 105 7.19 2.53 -9.52
N VAL A 106 5.97 2.36 -8.99
CA VAL A 106 5.24 3.45 -8.31
C VAL A 106 6.01 3.89 -7.07
N ALA A 107 6.47 2.95 -6.24
CA ALA A 107 7.23 3.25 -5.03
C ALA A 107 8.54 3.98 -5.33
N GLN A 108 9.24 3.59 -6.40
CA GLN A 108 10.45 4.28 -6.85
C GLN A 108 10.16 5.70 -7.34
N SER A 109 9.06 5.91 -8.04
CA SER A 109 8.64 7.22 -8.57
C SER A 109 8.21 8.19 -7.47
N LEU A 110 7.47 7.68 -6.48
CA LEU A 110 6.90 8.50 -5.40
C LEU A 110 7.82 8.70 -4.19
N GLY A 111 8.88 7.91 -4.06
CA GLY A 111 9.78 7.98 -2.92
C GLY A 111 9.04 7.82 -1.59
N ASP A 112 9.13 8.81 -0.71
CA ASP A 112 8.53 8.78 0.63
C ASP A 112 7.00 8.93 0.61
N ASN A 113 6.40 9.36 -0.51
CA ASN A 113 4.95 9.45 -0.68
C ASN A 113 4.31 8.10 -1.04
N TYR A 114 5.10 7.02 -1.10
CA TYR A 114 4.59 5.66 -1.24
C TYR A 114 5.23 4.72 -0.23
N ARG A 115 4.39 3.99 0.48
CA ARG A 115 4.78 3.15 1.61
C ARG A 115 4.14 1.78 1.51
N PHE A 116 4.78 0.79 2.12
CA PHE A 116 4.26 -0.56 2.25
C PHE A 116 3.82 -0.77 3.69
N ALA A 117 2.55 -1.17 3.85
CA ALA A 117 2.00 -1.58 5.13
C ALA A 117 2.02 -3.11 5.25
N PHE A 118 2.96 -3.65 6.03
CA PHE A 118 3.00 -5.08 6.35
C PHE A 118 2.17 -5.35 7.59
N VAL A 119 1.12 -6.15 7.47
CA VAL A 119 0.13 -6.35 8.53
C VAL A 119 -0.05 -7.84 8.82
N ASN A 120 0.14 -8.24 10.08
CA ASN A 120 -0.33 -9.52 10.57
C ASN A 120 -1.71 -9.34 11.22
N ILE A 121 -2.75 -9.87 10.60
CA ILE A 121 -4.12 -9.68 11.11
C ILE A 121 -4.43 -10.52 12.37
N HIS A 122 -3.58 -11.50 12.70
CA HIS A 122 -3.73 -12.32 13.90
C HIS A 122 -3.08 -11.67 15.12
N SER A 123 -1.84 -11.18 14.99
CA SER A 123 -1.12 -10.50 16.10
C SER A 123 -1.40 -9.00 16.18
N GLY A 124 -1.91 -8.39 15.11
CA GLY A 124 -2.03 -6.92 14.99
C GLY A 124 -0.71 -6.22 14.67
N GLU A 125 0.38 -6.97 14.46
CA GLU A 125 1.69 -6.39 14.13
C GLU A 125 1.64 -5.64 12.79
N PHE A 126 2.22 -4.45 12.78
CA PHE A 126 2.25 -3.53 11.64
C PHE A 126 3.66 -2.97 11.44
N LEU A 127 4.16 -3.02 10.21
CA LEU A 127 5.35 -2.29 9.79
C LEU A 127 5.00 -1.33 8.63
N ASP A 128 5.39 -0.07 8.80
CA ASP A 128 5.37 0.97 7.78
C ASP A 128 6.78 1.16 7.22
N LEU A 129 6.99 0.82 5.94
CA LEU A 129 8.31 0.92 5.31
C LEU A 129 8.23 1.56 3.92
N SER A 130 9.17 2.45 3.62
CA SER A 130 9.50 2.86 2.25
C SER A 130 10.14 1.70 1.47
N LEU A 131 10.20 1.83 0.15
CA LEU A 131 10.93 0.88 -0.69
C LEU A 131 12.39 0.72 -0.25
N ARG A 132 13.05 1.84 0.09
CA ARG A 132 14.45 1.84 0.58
C ARG A 132 14.59 1.05 1.87
N GLU A 133 13.66 1.21 2.81
CA GLU A 133 13.67 0.48 4.08
C GLU A 133 13.36 -1.01 3.89
N VAL A 134 12.46 -1.36 2.97
CA VAL A 134 12.20 -2.76 2.60
C VAL A 134 13.49 -3.42 2.12
N PHE A 135 14.17 -2.83 1.14
CA PHE A 135 15.44 -3.37 0.64
C PHE A 135 16.55 -3.35 1.70
N GLY A 136 16.60 -2.33 2.55
CA GLY A 136 17.57 -2.24 3.64
C GLY A 136 17.38 -3.29 4.74
N ARG A 137 16.15 -3.80 4.93
CA ARG A 137 15.83 -4.84 5.91
C ARG A 137 15.78 -6.26 5.33
N ALA A 138 15.71 -6.38 4.00
CA ALA A 138 15.56 -7.67 3.33
C ALA A 138 16.78 -8.57 3.58
N ARG A 139 16.54 -9.76 4.14
CA ARG A 139 17.58 -10.79 4.31
C ARG A 139 17.74 -11.70 3.10
N ALA A 140 16.70 -11.79 2.27
CA ALA A 140 16.67 -12.56 1.04
C ALA A 140 15.67 -11.92 0.08
N ILE A 141 16.00 -11.88 -1.21
CA ILE A 141 15.16 -11.33 -2.28
C ILE A 141 15.18 -12.33 -3.43
N TYR A 142 14.00 -12.75 -3.86
CA TYR A 142 13.82 -13.64 -4.99
C TYR A 142 13.01 -12.91 -6.07
N PRO A 143 13.66 -12.17 -6.98
CA PRO A 143 12.95 -11.56 -8.09
C PRO A 143 12.49 -12.67 -9.04
N SER A 144 11.21 -12.69 -9.42
CA SER A 144 10.69 -13.70 -10.34
C SER A 144 9.93 -13.07 -11.51
N TRP A 145 10.29 -13.50 -12.71
CA TRP A 145 9.52 -13.34 -13.93
C TRP A 145 9.59 -14.64 -14.70
N SER A 146 8.47 -15.36 -14.81
CA SER A 146 8.45 -16.64 -15.50
C SER A 146 7.38 -16.61 -16.58
N ILE A 147 7.83 -16.74 -17.82
CA ILE A 147 7.04 -16.77 -19.04
C ILE A 147 7.25 -18.15 -19.67
N MET A 148 6.15 -18.85 -19.97
CA MET A 148 6.16 -20.10 -20.73
C MET A 148 5.11 -19.96 -21.84
N PHE A 149 5.52 -20.26 -23.06
CA PHE A 149 4.68 -20.15 -24.26
C PHE A 149 3.82 -21.41 -24.43
#